data_AF-A0A5J4ZUM8-F1
#
_entry.id   AF-A0A5J4ZUM8-F1
#
_cell.length_a   1.000
_cell.length_b   1.000
_cell.length_c   1.000
_cell.angle_alpha   90.00
_cell.angle_beta   90.00
_cell.angle_gamma   90.00
#
_symmetry.space_group_name_H-M   'P 1'
#
loop_
_entity.id
_entity.type
_entity.pdbx_description
1 polymer ?
#
loop_
_entity_poly.entity_id
_entity_poly.type
_entity_poly.pdbx_seq_one_letter_code
_entity_poly.pdbx_strand_id
1 'polypeptide(L)'
;MTCQQGIQGPQEKVRIVPHYLVSRPLRNHRSFSSRRKERKRKRAALLHLPSQSLSLLSYLSFLEVTESPNPRIYPPLIEPGDIMALISHAGLSYCIHSETVQCKSGHNVVLNMSNNMETSKLKELCVGLPSLSWNSTKAMQRLHLDCAGLVCKRGHRFIVAASPPTEDAVIAAEPLTKEDLVAYLASGCKSKEKWRIGTEHEKFGFEFGSLRPMKYEQIAELLNGIAERFDWDKVMEGENIIGLKQGKQSISLEPGGQFELSGAPLETLHQTCAEVNSHLYQVKAVAEEMGIGFLGIGFQPKWGLKDIPIMPKGRYEIMRNYMPKVGTLGLDMMFRTCTVQVNLDFSSEADMIRKFRAGLALQPIATALFANSPFTEEKPNGYLSMRSQIWTDTDNNRAGMLPFVFDESFGFEQYVDYALDVPMYFVYRKKKYIDCSGMSFKDFMAGKLPSIPGELPTLNDWENHLTTIFPEVRLKRYLEMRGADGGPWRRLCALPAFWVGILYDEISLQNVLDMIADWTMEERQMLRNKVPISGLKTPFRDGLLRHVAEDVVKLAKDGLERRGFKETGFLNEVAEVVRTGITPAEKLLEMYHGKWGQCVDPLFEELLY
;
A
#
# COMPACT_ATOMS: atom_id res chain seq x y z
N MET A 1 53.03 -54.30 25.42
CA MET A 1 51.68 -54.77 25.04
C MET A 1 51.37 -54.14 23.69
N THR A 2 51.74 -54.76 22.56
CA THR A 2 50.91 -55.65 21.70
C THR A 2 49.60 -54.98 21.26
N CYS A 3 49.17 -54.92 19.99
CA CYS A 3 49.62 -55.41 18.67
C CYS A 3 48.68 -54.71 17.62
N GLN A 4 49.14 -54.28 16.43
CA GLN A 4 48.88 -54.89 15.09
C GLN A 4 47.40 -54.98 14.66
N GLN A 5 46.89 -54.73 13.43
CA GLN A 5 47.31 -54.56 12.01
C GLN A 5 46.04 -53.98 11.30
N GLY A 6 45.99 -53.31 10.14
CA GLY A 6 46.79 -53.34 8.92
C GLY A 6 46.05 -54.10 7.78
N ILE A 7 45.83 -53.43 6.63
CA ILE A 7 45.95 -53.93 5.22
C ILE A 7 44.72 -53.81 4.26
N GLN A 8 44.86 -52.85 3.32
CA GLN A 8 44.78 -52.84 1.82
C GLN A 8 43.57 -53.33 0.98
N GLY A 9 43.03 -52.39 0.16
CA GLY A 9 43.00 -52.35 -1.33
C GLY A 9 42.11 -53.34 -2.14
N PRO A 10 41.84 -53.12 -3.46
CA PRO A 10 42.43 -52.14 -4.39
C PRO A 10 41.44 -51.32 -5.27
N GLN A 11 42.01 -50.37 -6.03
CA GLN A 11 41.40 -49.57 -7.11
C GLN A 11 41.34 -50.34 -8.44
N GLU A 12 40.34 -50.03 -9.28
CA GLU A 12 40.46 -50.24 -10.73
C GLU A 12 39.77 -49.13 -11.55
N LYS A 13 40.45 -48.72 -12.62
CA LYS A 13 40.13 -47.63 -13.56
C LYS A 13 39.27 -48.17 -14.71
N VAL A 14 38.30 -47.40 -15.22
CA VAL A 14 37.86 -47.52 -16.62
C VAL A 14 37.57 -46.13 -17.23
N ARG A 15 37.99 -45.99 -18.50
CA ARG A 15 38.07 -44.79 -19.35
C ARG A 15 36.95 -44.84 -20.42
N ILE A 16 36.28 -43.70 -20.64
CA ILE A 16 35.69 -43.05 -21.86
C ILE A 16 35.73 -43.90 -23.18
N VAL A 17 34.70 -43.99 -24.07
CA VAL A 17 34.18 -43.02 -25.11
C VAL A 17 32.81 -43.52 -25.73
N PRO A 18 32.13 -42.86 -26.72
CA PRO A 18 30.66 -42.63 -26.72
C PRO A 18 29.91 -43.39 -27.84
N HIS A 19 28.57 -43.37 -27.83
CA HIS A 19 27.78 -43.86 -28.96
C HIS A 19 26.76 -42.81 -29.46
N TYR A 20 26.83 -42.60 -30.76
CA TYR A 20 25.92 -41.86 -31.63
C TYR A 20 24.72 -42.74 -32.08
N LEU A 21 23.72 -42.05 -32.66
CA LEU A 21 22.84 -42.45 -33.77
C LEU A 21 21.46 -43.12 -33.48
N VAL A 22 20.39 -42.33 -33.73
CA VAL A 22 19.39 -42.49 -34.83
C VAL A 22 17.94 -42.21 -34.41
N SER A 23 17.32 -41.43 -35.29
CA SER A 23 15.98 -40.88 -35.35
C SER A 23 14.96 -41.79 -36.07
N ARG A 24 13.64 -41.57 -35.81
CA ARG A 24 12.42 -41.64 -36.70
C ARG A 24 11.14 -42.13 -35.93
N PRO A 25 9.89 -41.99 -36.44
CA PRO A 25 9.10 -40.74 -36.42
C PRO A 25 7.57 -40.91 -36.11
N LEU A 26 6.82 -39.78 -36.10
CA LEU A 26 5.36 -39.58 -36.35
C LEU A 26 4.29 -40.14 -35.37
N ARG A 27 3.46 -39.24 -34.79
CA ARG A 27 2.07 -38.96 -35.27
C ARG A 27 1.35 -37.81 -34.53
N ASN A 28 0.65 -37.04 -35.36
CA ASN A 28 -0.30 -35.92 -35.17
C ASN A 28 -1.24 -35.92 -33.96
N HIS A 29 -1.51 -34.72 -33.42
CA HIS A 29 -2.89 -34.21 -33.30
C HIS A 29 -2.95 -32.68 -33.50
N ARG A 30 -4.01 -32.25 -34.18
CA ARG A 30 -4.28 -30.90 -34.70
C ARG A 30 -4.96 -29.98 -33.69
N SER A 31 -4.85 -28.69 -34.01
CA SER A 31 -5.81 -27.59 -33.82
C SER A 31 -5.64 -26.69 -32.58
N PHE A 32 -4.99 -25.53 -32.79
CA PHE A 32 -5.31 -24.24 -32.14
C PHE A 32 -4.52 -23.14 -32.88
N SER A 33 -4.93 -22.78 -34.10
CA SER A 33 -4.24 -21.73 -34.88
C SER A 33 -5.14 -20.83 -35.73
N SER A 34 -6.38 -20.56 -35.31
CA SER A 34 -7.28 -19.66 -36.04
C SER A 34 -7.43 -18.26 -35.42
N ARG A 35 -7.10 -18.03 -34.14
CA ARG A 35 -7.20 -16.68 -33.53
C ARG A 35 -5.95 -15.80 -33.66
N ARG A 36 -4.81 -16.33 -34.14
CA ARG A 36 -3.53 -15.61 -34.23
C ARG A 36 -3.29 -14.84 -35.55
N LYS A 37 -4.10 -15.09 -36.59
CA LYS A 37 -3.91 -14.43 -37.90
C LYS A 37 -4.61 -13.08 -38.05
N GLU A 38 -5.53 -12.73 -37.16
CA GLU A 38 -6.34 -11.52 -37.29
C GLU A 38 -5.66 -10.25 -36.70
N ARG A 39 -4.78 -10.41 -35.70
CA ARG A 39 -4.06 -9.27 -35.07
C ARG A 39 -2.81 -8.80 -35.84
N LYS A 40 -2.26 -9.60 -36.75
CA LYS A 40 -1.09 -9.21 -37.57
C LYS A 40 -1.43 -8.34 -38.79
N ARG A 41 -2.70 -8.24 -39.21
CA ARG A 41 -3.10 -7.47 -40.40
C ARG A 41 -3.38 -5.98 -40.16
N LYS A 42 -3.46 -5.51 -38.91
CA LYS A 42 -3.69 -4.08 -38.60
C LYS A 42 -2.43 -3.25 -38.34
N ARG A 43 -1.21 -3.83 -38.39
CA ARG A 43 0.06 -3.11 -38.14
C ARG A 43 0.90 -2.81 -39.39
N ALA A 44 0.40 -3.11 -40.60
CA ALA A 44 1.18 -2.98 -41.83
C ALA A 44 0.52 -2.09 -42.90
N ALA A 45 -0.14 -1.00 -42.49
CA ALA A 45 -0.72 -0.03 -43.43
C ALA A 45 -0.65 1.38 -42.87
N LEU A 46 0.57 1.93 -42.80
CA LEU A 46 0.84 3.38 -42.78
C LEU A 46 2.35 3.56 -42.81
N LEU A 47 2.92 3.62 -44.01
CA LEU A 47 4.23 4.22 -44.31
C LEU A 47 4.46 4.07 -45.81
N HIS A 48 4.14 5.10 -46.59
CA HIS A 48 4.79 5.44 -47.86
C HIS A 48 4.28 6.79 -48.35
N LEU A 49 5.19 7.79 -48.43
CA LEU A 49 5.42 8.72 -49.56
C LEU A 49 6.40 9.85 -49.12
N PRO A 50 7.10 10.55 -50.06
CA PRO A 50 8.54 10.35 -50.22
C PRO A 50 9.41 11.59 -49.97
N SER A 51 10.72 11.34 -49.96
CA SER A 51 11.83 12.27 -49.94
C SER A 51 11.89 13.19 -51.17
N GLN A 52 12.09 14.49 -50.93
CA GLN A 52 12.81 15.38 -51.84
C GLN A 52 13.79 16.24 -51.04
N SER A 53 15.05 16.20 -51.49
CA SER A 53 16.18 17.01 -51.07
C SER A 53 16.09 18.44 -51.58
N LEU A 54 16.49 19.43 -50.79
CA LEU A 54 17.16 20.66 -51.25
C LEU A 54 17.91 21.33 -50.10
N SER A 55 19.01 21.97 -50.46
CA SER A 55 20.15 22.40 -49.66
C SER A 55 20.01 23.76 -48.95
N LEU A 56 20.91 23.95 -47.96
CA LEU A 56 21.59 25.21 -47.58
C LEU A 56 20.75 26.39 -47.04
N LEU A 57 20.96 26.73 -45.76
CA LEU A 57 21.59 27.99 -45.29
C LEU A 57 21.39 28.19 -43.78
N SER A 58 22.53 28.34 -43.09
CA SER A 58 22.83 29.22 -41.94
C SER A 58 21.68 29.80 -41.09
N TYR A 59 21.75 29.65 -39.76
CA TYR A 59 21.85 30.79 -38.82
C TYR A 59 22.34 30.31 -37.43
N LEU A 60 23.48 30.86 -37.02
CA LEU A 60 24.05 30.87 -35.67
C LEU A 60 23.24 31.83 -34.77
N SER A 61 23.07 31.49 -33.50
CA SER A 61 23.03 32.40 -32.32
C SER A 61 22.96 31.52 -31.06
N PHE A 62 24.10 31.23 -30.41
CA PHE A 62 24.62 31.92 -29.22
C PHE A 62 23.65 31.99 -28.03
N LEU A 63 23.97 31.24 -26.98
CA LEU A 63 24.01 31.71 -25.60
C LEU A 63 24.83 30.70 -24.77
N GLU A 64 26.15 30.96 -24.72
CA GLU A 64 27.02 30.55 -23.63
C GLU A 64 26.73 31.45 -22.43
N VAL A 65 26.62 30.86 -21.23
CA VAL A 65 26.91 31.55 -19.98
C VAL A 65 27.94 30.71 -19.26
N THR A 66 29.14 31.26 -19.17
CA THR A 66 30.32 30.71 -18.51
C THR A 66 30.32 31.00 -17.01
N GLU A 67 30.90 30.08 -16.25
CA GLU A 67 31.25 30.21 -14.83
C GLU A 67 32.34 31.26 -14.58
N SER A 68 32.35 31.87 -13.38
CA SER A 68 33.57 32.10 -12.58
C SER A 68 33.26 32.80 -11.23
N PRO A 69 34.02 32.53 -10.13
CA PRO A 69 33.64 32.79 -8.74
C PRO A 69 34.42 33.96 -8.08
N ASN A 70 33.92 34.47 -6.94
CA ASN A 70 34.80 34.84 -5.81
C ASN A 70 34.02 35.08 -4.49
N PRO A 71 34.65 34.82 -3.31
CA PRO A 71 34.03 34.77 -2.00
C PRO A 71 34.27 36.05 -1.18
N ARG A 72 33.35 36.40 -0.25
CA ARG A 72 33.63 37.26 0.93
C ARG A 72 32.70 36.86 2.09
N ILE A 73 33.23 36.25 3.14
CA ILE A 73 33.67 36.87 4.43
C ILE A 73 32.49 37.18 5.36
N TYR A 74 32.43 36.41 6.45
CA TYR A 74 31.61 36.62 7.66
C TYR A 74 31.98 37.92 8.39
N PRO A 75 31.02 38.52 9.13
CA PRO A 75 31.31 39.19 10.40
C PRO A 75 30.74 38.41 11.61
N PRO A 76 31.29 38.64 12.82
CA PRO A 76 31.17 37.71 13.95
C PRO A 76 29.96 37.98 14.87
N LEU A 77 29.68 36.95 15.65
CA LEU A 77 28.88 36.91 16.88
C LEU A 77 29.23 38.04 17.86
N ILE A 78 28.19 38.69 18.42
CA ILE A 78 28.27 39.49 19.65
C ILE A 78 27.04 39.13 20.51
N GLU A 79 27.30 38.66 21.73
CA GLU A 79 26.43 38.55 22.90
C GLU A 79 27.33 38.87 24.12
N PRO A 80 26.84 39.22 25.32
CA PRO A 80 25.60 39.92 25.71
C PRO A 80 25.91 41.13 26.63
N GLY A 81 24.91 41.99 26.92
CA GLY A 81 25.07 43.04 27.93
C GLY A 81 23.81 43.87 28.18
N ASP A 82 23.23 43.66 29.36
CA ASP A 82 22.10 44.37 29.96
C ASP A 82 22.23 45.90 29.96
N ILE A 83 21.09 46.61 29.85
CA ILE A 83 20.70 47.75 30.72
C ILE A 83 19.22 48.12 30.52
N MET A 84 18.53 48.13 31.67
CA MET A 84 17.26 48.73 32.09
C MET A 84 16.57 49.85 31.26
N ALA A 85 15.26 49.63 31.06
CA ALA A 85 14.10 50.50 31.33
C ALA A 85 14.09 51.99 30.91
N LEU A 86 13.11 52.35 30.06
CA LEU A 86 12.23 53.52 30.28
C LEU A 86 10.93 53.44 29.46
N ILE A 87 9.87 53.89 30.12
CA ILE A 87 8.44 53.90 29.77
C ILE A 87 8.11 55.06 28.80
N SER A 88 7.24 54.84 27.80
CA SER A 88 6.00 55.63 27.58
C SER A 88 5.20 55.25 26.30
N HIS A 89 3.94 54.84 26.53
CA HIS A 89 2.68 55.05 25.79
C HIS A 89 2.64 55.30 24.25
N ALA A 90 1.89 54.46 23.53
CA ALA A 90 0.48 54.68 23.11
C ALA A 90 0.15 53.87 21.83
N GLY A 91 -1.00 53.17 21.79
CA GLY A 91 -1.44 52.50 20.55
C GLY A 91 -2.62 51.52 20.70
N LEU A 92 -3.82 52.08 20.81
CA LEU A 92 -5.17 51.55 20.55
C LEU A 92 -5.38 50.05 20.20
N SER A 93 -6.21 49.43 21.05
CA SER A 93 -6.90 48.15 20.85
C SER A 93 -8.15 48.32 19.97
N TYR A 94 -8.40 47.34 19.10
CA TYR A 94 -9.75 47.03 18.60
C TYR A 94 -10.00 45.52 18.74
N CYS A 95 -10.85 45.17 19.70
CA CYS A 95 -11.58 43.90 19.75
C CYS A 95 -12.89 44.06 18.95
N ILE A 96 -13.24 43.06 18.13
CA ILE A 96 -14.59 42.93 17.56
C ILE A 96 -15.30 41.83 18.33
N HIS A 97 -16.40 42.21 18.99
CA HIS A 97 -17.39 41.32 19.56
C HIS A 97 -18.61 41.21 18.63
N SER A 98 -19.23 40.04 18.73
CA SER A 98 -20.44 39.56 18.09
C SER A 98 -21.67 40.46 18.32
N GLU A 99 -22.52 40.57 17.30
CA GLU A 99 -23.95 40.81 17.51
C GLU A 99 -24.81 39.88 16.63
N THR A 100 -25.84 39.36 17.28
CA THR A 100 -26.91 38.51 16.78
C THR A 100 -28.12 39.39 16.50
N VAL A 101 -28.79 39.26 15.35
CA VAL A 101 -30.14 39.81 15.17
C VAL A 101 -31.04 38.83 14.41
N GLN A 102 -32.10 38.38 15.09
CA GLN A 102 -33.33 37.83 14.52
C GLN A 102 -34.29 38.99 14.16
N CYS A 103 -35.05 38.92 13.05
CA CYS A 103 -36.53 38.75 13.06
C CYS A 103 -37.22 38.87 11.67
N LYS A 104 -38.06 37.86 11.38
CA LYS A 104 -39.47 37.85 10.89
C LYS A 104 -39.99 38.71 9.70
N SER A 105 -40.49 37.95 8.71
CA SER A 105 -41.78 38.00 7.97
C SER A 105 -42.51 39.32 7.64
N GLY A 106 -42.88 39.47 6.35
CA GLY A 106 -44.00 40.28 5.88
C GLY A 106 -44.36 39.98 4.42
N HIS A 107 -45.59 39.51 4.19
CA HIS A 107 -46.21 39.28 2.88
C HIS A 107 -46.63 40.61 2.20
N ASN A 108 -46.59 40.66 0.87
CA ASN A 108 -47.71 41.20 0.08
C ASN A 108 -47.72 40.67 -1.37
N VAL A 109 -48.94 40.44 -1.84
CA VAL A 109 -49.39 39.84 -3.11
C VAL A 109 -49.74 40.96 -4.11
N VAL A 110 -49.66 40.72 -5.43
CA VAL A 110 -50.74 40.94 -6.43
C VAL A 110 -50.31 40.55 -7.87
N LEU A 111 -51.16 39.69 -8.46
CA LEU A 111 -51.50 39.28 -9.83
C LEU A 111 -50.80 39.87 -11.08
N ASN A 112 -50.52 39.02 -12.09
CA ASN A 112 -51.39 38.89 -13.28
C ASN A 112 -51.12 37.65 -14.18
N MET A 113 -52.16 37.25 -14.91
CA MET A 113 -52.33 36.05 -15.76
C MET A 113 -51.64 36.12 -17.14
N SER A 114 -51.30 34.96 -17.74
CA SER A 114 -51.92 34.40 -18.99
C SER A 114 -50.97 33.54 -19.86
N ASN A 115 -51.40 32.30 -20.11
CA ASN A 115 -51.37 31.47 -21.34
C ASN A 115 -50.24 31.64 -22.39
N ASN A 116 -49.55 30.54 -22.76
CA ASN A 116 -49.97 29.69 -23.89
C ASN A 116 -49.10 28.43 -24.08
N MET A 117 -49.76 27.45 -24.67
CA MET A 117 -49.38 26.06 -24.95
C MET A 117 -48.78 25.94 -26.35
N GLU A 118 -47.82 25.05 -26.58
CA GLU A 118 -47.74 24.31 -27.85
C GLU A 118 -47.05 22.95 -27.73
N THR A 119 -47.61 22.02 -28.49
CA THR A 119 -47.50 20.56 -28.43
C THR A 119 -46.87 20.00 -29.71
N SER A 120 -46.17 18.87 -29.64
CA SER A 120 -46.00 17.98 -30.81
C SER A 120 -45.99 16.47 -30.45
N LYS A 121 -47.18 15.86 -30.47
CA LYS A 121 -47.60 14.65 -31.24
C LYS A 121 -46.50 13.73 -31.83
N LEU A 122 -46.47 12.41 -31.58
CA LEU A 122 -47.10 11.28 -32.33
C LEU A 122 -46.34 9.98 -31.88
N LYS A 123 -46.82 8.72 -31.86
CA LYS A 123 -48.09 8.01 -32.10
C LYS A 123 -47.84 6.54 -31.67
N GLU A 124 -48.80 5.91 -31.00
CA GLU A 124 -48.83 4.45 -30.78
C GLU A 124 -49.28 3.69 -32.04
N LEU A 125 -48.89 2.41 -32.12
CA LEU A 125 -49.49 1.40 -33.00
C LEU A 125 -49.53 0.06 -32.26
N CYS A 126 -50.74 -0.36 -31.87
CA CYS A 126 -51.08 -1.69 -31.37
C CYS A 126 -51.45 -2.62 -32.53
N VAL A 127 -51.04 -3.89 -32.45
CA VAL A 127 -51.68 -5.04 -33.13
C VAL A 127 -51.76 -6.17 -32.10
N GLY A 128 -52.93 -6.82 -31.99
CA GLY A 128 -53.28 -7.68 -30.86
C GLY A 128 -53.30 -9.20 -31.11
N LEU A 129 -53.41 -9.90 -29.96
CA LEU A 129 -54.06 -11.20 -29.65
C LEU A 129 -53.45 -12.52 -30.19
N PRO A 130 -53.73 -13.71 -29.57
CA PRO A 130 -54.63 -14.00 -28.43
C PRO A 130 -54.05 -14.84 -27.25
N SER A 131 -54.90 -14.91 -26.23
CA SER A 131 -54.93 -15.70 -24.99
C SER A 131 -54.53 -17.19 -25.04
N LEU A 132 -53.95 -17.68 -23.94
CA LEU A 132 -54.28 -18.99 -23.34
C LEU A 132 -54.02 -18.96 -21.83
N SER A 133 -55.08 -19.23 -21.06
CA SER A 133 -55.08 -19.40 -19.61
C SER A 133 -54.56 -20.78 -19.22
N TRP A 134 -53.74 -20.87 -18.17
CA TRP A 134 -53.85 -22.00 -17.25
C TRP A 134 -53.43 -21.61 -15.82
N ASN A 135 -54.36 -21.85 -14.90
CA ASN A 135 -54.19 -21.79 -13.46
C ASN A 135 -53.22 -22.88 -13.00
N SER A 136 -52.25 -22.54 -12.13
CA SER A 136 -51.99 -23.38 -10.97
C SER A 136 -51.42 -22.54 -9.81
N THR A 137 -52.21 -22.49 -8.76
CA THR A 137 -51.90 -22.03 -7.42
C THR A 137 -50.79 -22.86 -6.79
N LYS A 138 -49.67 -22.23 -6.42
CA LYS A 138 -48.87 -22.64 -5.26
C LYS A 138 -48.44 -21.39 -4.49
N ALA A 139 -48.88 -21.37 -3.24
CA ALA A 139 -48.66 -20.31 -2.27
C ALA A 139 -47.16 -20.08 -2.03
N MET A 140 -46.73 -18.84 -2.23
CA MET A 140 -45.44 -18.34 -1.77
C MET A 140 -45.73 -17.33 -0.67
N GLN A 141 -45.61 -17.76 0.59
CA GLN A 141 -45.65 -16.85 1.74
C GLN A 141 -44.44 -15.91 1.64
N ARG A 142 -44.67 -14.69 1.18
CA ARG A 142 -43.77 -13.56 1.40
C ARG A 142 -43.89 -13.17 2.87
N LEU A 143 -42.91 -13.53 3.68
CA LEU A 143 -42.66 -12.82 4.92
C LEU A 143 -42.01 -11.47 4.55
N HIS A 144 -42.84 -10.43 4.54
CA HIS A 144 -42.39 -9.06 4.73
C HIS A 144 -41.87 -8.97 6.16
N LEU A 145 -40.55 -8.83 6.34
CA LEU A 145 -39.99 -8.39 7.61
C LEU A 145 -39.66 -6.91 7.48
N ASP A 146 -40.50 -6.08 8.08
CA ASP A 146 -40.22 -4.68 8.33
C ASP A 146 -39.01 -4.59 9.27
N CYS A 147 -37.86 -4.18 8.74
CA CYS A 147 -36.69 -3.80 9.53
C CYS A 147 -36.93 -2.41 10.16
N ALA A 148 -37.73 -2.38 11.22
CA ALA A 148 -37.86 -1.22 12.09
C ALA A 148 -36.98 -1.39 13.35
N GLY A 149 -35.85 -0.69 13.36
CA GLY A 149 -35.32 -0.03 14.54
C GLY A 149 -34.73 -0.88 15.67
N LEU A 150 -33.44 -1.20 15.57
CA LEU A 150 -32.53 -1.20 16.72
C LEU A 150 -31.18 -0.60 16.27
N VAL A 151 -31.17 0.73 16.12
CA VAL A 151 -29.95 1.50 15.95
C VAL A 151 -29.23 1.52 17.30
N CYS A 152 -28.41 0.51 17.56
CA CYS A 152 -27.37 0.63 18.57
C CYS A 152 -26.34 1.63 18.01
N LYS A 153 -26.31 2.85 18.58
CA LYS A 153 -25.28 3.85 18.28
C LYS A 153 -23.92 3.34 18.78
N ARG A 154 -23.27 2.46 18.01
CA ARG A 154 -21.84 2.19 18.13
C ARG A 154 -21.11 3.13 17.18
N GLY A 155 -20.37 4.08 17.76
CA GLY A 155 -19.54 5.02 17.00
C GLY A 155 -18.60 4.23 16.09
N HIS A 156 -18.67 4.48 14.79
CA HIS A 156 -17.78 3.85 13.82
C HIS A 156 -16.37 4.40 14.03
N ARG A 157 -15.55 3.69 14.80
CA ARG A 157 -14.11 3.92 14.87
C ARG A 157 -13.46 3.14 13.73
N PHE A 158 -12.78 3.86 12.84
CA PHE A 158 -11.85 3.24 11.90
C PHE A 158 -10.59 2.86 12.69
N ILE A 159 -10.23 1.58 12.67
CA ILE A 159 -8.97 1.10 13.22
C ILE A 159 -7.97 1.03 12.06
N VAL A 160 -6.86 1.75 12.24
CA VAL A 160 -5.67 1.68 11.41
C VAL A 160 -4.84 0.48 11.86
N ALA A 161 -4.12 -0.19 10.94
CA ALA A 161 -3.34 -1.40 11.22
C ALA A 161 -2.35 -1.29 12.41
N ALA A 162 -1.95 -0.07 12.74
CA ALA A 162 -0.98 0.24 13.79
C ALA A 162 -1.56 1.00 15.01
N SER A 163 -2.87 1.24 15.07
CA SER A 163 -3.55 1.75 16.29
C SER A 163 -3.56 0.70 17.41
N PRO A 164 -3.60 1.10 18.70
CA PRO A 164 -3.81 0.15 19.78
C PRO A 164 -5.10 -0.65 19.53
N PRO A 165 -5.10 -1.97 19.77
CA PRO A 165 -6.30 -2.78 19.65
C PRO A 165 -7.39 -2.20 20.55
N THR A 166 -8.61 -2.14 20.04
CA THR A 166 -9.75 -1.70 20.83
C THR A 166 -10.29 -2.88 21.64
N GLU A 167 -10.69 -2.60 22.88
CA GLU A 167 -11.34 -3.56 23.75
C GLU A 167 -12.83 -3.22 23.80
N ASP A 168 -13.69 -4.18 23.50
CA ASP A 168 -15.11 -4.10 23.86
C ASP A 168 -15.36 -5.06 25.03
N ALA A 169 -16.26 -4.67 25.93
CA ALA A 169 -16.73 -5.56 26.97
C ALA A 169 -17.40 -6.78 26.32
N VAL A 170 -17.07 -7.98 26.79
CA VAL A 170 -17.80 -9.21 26.46
C VAL A 170 -19.18 -9.11 27.11
N ILE A 171 -20.12 -8.47 26.41
CA ILE A 171 -21.54 -8.50 26.76
C ILE A 171 -22.03 -9.88 26.34
N ALA A 172 -22.94 -10.48 27.13
CA ALA A 172 -23.64 -11.71 26.77
C ALA A 172 -24.46 -11.49 25.48
N ALA A 173 -23.79 -11.63 24.34
CA ALA A 173 -24.34 -11.65 23.01
C ALA A 173 -24.26 -13.08 22.48
N GLU A 174 -25.08 -13.40 21.49
CA GLU A 174 -24.98 -14.66 20.78
C GLU A 174 -23.54 -14.84 20.22
N PRO A 175 -22.99 -16.06 20.26
CA PRO A 175 -21.67 -16.34 19.69
C PRO A 175 -21.59 -15.91 18.22
N LEU A 176 -20.48 -15.27 17.82
CA LEU A 176 -20.27 -14.92 16.42
C LEU A 176 -20.29 -16.15 15.53
N THR A 177 -21.01 -16.09 14.42
CA THR A 177 -21.00 -17.12 13.38
C THR A 177 -20.06 -16.74 12.24
N LYS A 178 -19.82 -17.67 11.30
CA LYS A 178 -19.04 -17.38 10.09
C LYS A 178 -19.70 -16.27 9.27
N GLU A 179 -21.03 -16.27 9.21
CA GLU A 179 -21.85 -15.29 8.50
C GLU A 179 -21.65 -13.89 9.07
N ASP A 180 -21.47 -13.75 10.40
CA ASP A 180 -21.16 -12.46 11.02
C ASP A 180 -19.79 -11.92 10.57
N LEU A 181 -18.79 -12.81 10.43
CA LEU A 181 -17.45 -12.44 9.96
C LEU A 181 -17.46 -12.04 8.48
N VAL A 182 -18.28 -12.72 7.67
CA VAL A 182 -18.54 -12.35 6.26
C VAL A 182 -19.25 -11.00 6.19
N ALA A 183 -20.32 -10.81 6.98
CA ALA A 183 -21.07 -9.57 7.05
C ALA A 183 -20.19 -8.40 7.52
N TYR A 184 -19.23 -8.65 8.42
CA TYR A 184 -18.24 -7.66 8.83
C TYR A 184 -17.41 -7.16 7.64
N LEU A 185 -16.89 -8.04 6.77
CA LEU A 185 -16.17 -7.61 5.56
C LEU A 185 -17.09 -6.91 4.56
N ALA A 186 -18.27 -7.47 4.33
CA ALA A 186 -19.28 -6.92 3.42
C ALA A 186 -19.77 -5.52 3.86
N SER A 187 -19.77 -5.22 5.15
CA SER A 187 -20.09 -3.87 5.69
C SER A 187 -19.12 -2.78 5.21
N GLY A 188 -17.95 -3.18 4.66
CA GLY A 188 -17.01 -2.29 4.00
C GLY A 188 -17.47 -1.72 2.66
N CYS A 189 -18.53 -2.29 2.06
CA CYS A 189 -19.07 -1.86 0.78
C CYS A 189 -19.58 -0.40 0.84
N LYS A 190 -19.10 0.43 -0.08
CA LYS A 190 -19.44 1.86 -0.19
C LYS A 190 -19.81 2.20 -1.62
N SER A 191 -20.84 3.03 -1.79
CA SER A 191 -21.13 3.63 -3.09
C SER A 191 -19.96 4.51 -3.57
N LYS A 192 -19.81 4.67 -4.89
CA LYS A 192 -18.61 5.26 -5.51
C LYS A 192 -18.29 6.67 -4.99
N GLU A 193 -19.30 7.49 -4.73
CA GLU A 193 -19.16 8.84 -4.17
C GLU A 193 -18.62 8.86 -2.73
N LYS A 194 -18.73 7.73 -2.02
CA LYS A 194 -18.18 7.54 -0.67
C LYS A 194 -16.81 6.88 -0.66
N TRP A 195 -16.26 6.52 -1.83
CA TRP A 195 -14.90 5.99 -1.90
C TRP A 195 -13.88 7.04 -1.50
N ARG A 196 -12.87 6.62 -0.77
CA ARG A 196 -11.79 7.45 -0.26
C ARG A 196 -10.43 6.79 -0.51
N ILE A 197 -9.38 7.55 -0.26
CA ILE A 197 -7.99 7.18 -0.48
C ILE A 197 -7.31 7.34 0.87
N GLY A 198 -7.04 6.23 1.56
CA GLY A 198 -6.17 6.23 2.74
C GLY A 198 -4.75 5.92 2.31
N THR A 199 -3.75 6.65 2.79
CA THR A 199 -2.34 6.40 2.48
C THR A 199 -1.59 6.22 3.78
N GLU A 200 -0.77 5.18 3.85
CA GLU A 200 0.08 4.93 5.01
C GLU A 200 1.52 4.80 4.54
N HIS A 201 2.46 5.34 5.31
CA HIS A 201 3.88 5.22 4.98
C HIS A 201 4.77 5.20 6.22
N GLU A 202 5.83 4.42 6.13
CA GLU A 202 6.83 4.24 7.17
C GLU A 202 8.13 4.96 6.76
N LYS A 203 8.94 5.33 7.76
CA LYS A 203 10.23 6.00 7.56
C LYS A 203 11.18 5.69 8.70
N PHE A 204 12.47 5.56 8.39
CA PHE A 204 13.51 5.28 9.38
C PHE A 204 14.03 6.59 9.99
N GLY A 205 13.91 6.76 11.30
CA GLY A 205 14.59 7.86 12.01
C GLY A 205 16.05 7.54 12.29
N PHE A 206 16.93 8.52 12.19
CA PHE A 206 18.36 8.36 12.45
C PHE A 206 19.02 9.62 13.01
N GLU A 207 20.12 9.48 13.74
CA GLU A 207 20.92 10.61 14.24
C GLU A 207 21.85 11.15 13.15
N PHE A 208 21.86 12.45 12.87
CA PHE A 208 22.72 13.03 11.82
C PHE A 208 24.22 12.76 12.04
N GLY A 209 24.70 12.82 13.29
CA GLY A 209 26.12 12.68 13.58
C GLY A 209 26.66 11.25 13.50
N SER A 210 25.83 10.25 13.79
CA SER A 210 26.26 8.84 13.92
C SER A 210 25.62 7.92 12.87
N LEU A 211 24.57 8.40 12.20
CA LEU A 211 23.65 7.65 11.35
C LEU A 211 22.93 6.50 12.07
N ARG A 212 23.05 6.37 13.40
CA ARG A 212 22.42 5.30 14.19
C ARG A 212 20.90 5.40 14.14
N PRO A 213 20.18 4.27 14.19
CA PRO A 213 18.73 4.27 14.27
C PRO A 213 18.25 5.02 15.53
N MET A 214 17.17 5.78 15.37
CA MET A 214 16.56 6.55 16.47
C MET A 214 16.05 5.62 17.58
N LYS A 215 16.48 5.86 18.82
CA LYS A 215 16.11 5.07 20.01
C LYS A 215 14.70 5.41 20.49
N TYR A 216 14.13 4.57 21.36
CA TYR A 216 12.79 4.80 21.90
C TYR A 216 12.71 6.12 22.68
N GLU A 217 13.72 6.49 23.46
CA GLU A 217 13.71 7.72 24.25
C GLU A 217 13.62 8.97 23.35
N GLN A 218 14.37 8.96 22.22
CA GLN A 218 14.30 10.00 21.20
C GLN A 218 12.94 10.00 20.48
N ILE A 219 12.38 8.82 20.19
CA ILE A 219 11.02 8.71 19.63
C ILE A 219 9.98 9.30 20.58
N ALA A 220 10.07 8.99 21.88
CA ALA A 220 9.15 9.49 22.88
C ALA A 220 9.22 11.02 23.00
N GLU A 221 10.41 11.60 23.02
CA GLU A 221 10.61 13.05 22.99
C GLU A 221 10.02 13.68 21.72
N LEU A 222 10.28 13.09 20.54
CA LEU A 222 9.72 13.54 19.27
C LEU A 222 8.18 13.51 19.28
N LEU A 223 7.57 12.41 19.73
CA LEU A 223 6.11 12.29 19.81
C LEU A 223 5.52 13.33 20.78
N ASN A 224 6.16 13.57 21.94
CA ASN A 224 5.71 14.62 22.86
C ASN A 224 5.82 16.01 22.23
N GLY A 225 6.94 16.32 21.56
CA GLY A 225 7.14 17.60 20.89
C GLY A 225 6.12 17.85 19.77
N ILE A 226 5.79 16.82 18.98
CA ILE A 226 4.73 16.91 17.95
C ILE A 226 3.37 17.11 18.60
N ALA A 227 3.05 16.35 19.66
CA ALA A 227 1.78 16.46 20.37
C ALA A 227 1.53 17.87 20.90
N GLU A 228 2.55 18.48 21.52
CA GLU A 228 2.46 19.78 22.16
C GLU A 228 2.49 20.94 21.15
N ARG A 229 3.25 20.82 20.06
CA ARG A 229 3.40 21.89 19.05
C ARG A 229 2.27 21.91 18.01
N PHE A 230 1.68 20.75 17.72
CA PHE A 230 0.71 20.59 16.63
C PHE A 230 -0.62 19.96 17.05
N ASP A 231 -0.91 19.95 18.37
CA ASP A 231 -2.19 19.52 18.95
C ASP A 231 -2.61 18.10 18.54
N TRP A 232 -1.73 17.12 18.79
CA TRP A 232 -2.06 15.71 18.65
C TRP A 232 -2.33 15.04 20.01
N ASP A 233 -3.32 14.16 20.06
CA ASP A 233 -3.62 13.35 21.25
C ASP A 233 -2.57 12.24 21.41
N LYS A 234 -2.01 12.12 22.62
CA LYS A 234 -1.02 11.09 22.95
C LYS A 234 -1.67 9.71 23.03
N VAL A 235 -1.07 8.71 22.36
CA VAL A 235 -1.49 7.31 22.42
C VAL A 235 -0.51 6.55 23.29
N MET A 236 -1.02 5.95 24.37
CA MET A 236 -0.21 5.32 25.42
C MET A 236 -0.40 3.80 25.47
N GLU A 237 0.67 3.07 25.75
CA GLU A 237 0.64 1.67 26.18
C GLU A 237 1.37 1.55 27.52
N GLY A 238 0.61 1.36 28.61
CA GLY A 238 1.15 1.59 29.95
C GLY A 238 1.59 3.04 30.11
N GLU A 239 2.83 3.23 30.57
CA GLU A 239 3.45 4.55 30.76
C GLU A 239 4.15 5.06 29.48
N ASN A 240 4.24 4.25 28.44
CA ASN A 240 4.99 4.56 27.22
C ASN A 240 4.09 5.24 26.19
N ILE A 241 4.51 6.40 25.68
CA ILE A 241 3.91 6.97 24.48
C ILE A 241 4.36 6.15 23.27
N ILE A 242 3.41 5.67 22.47
CA ILE A 242 3.65 4.76 21.34
C ILE A 242 3.07 5.25 20.02
N GLY A 243 2.48 6.45 20.02
CA GLY A 243 1.88 7.06 18.86
C GLY A 243 1.11 8.32 19.19
N LEU A 244 0.51 8.91 18.17
CA LEU A 244 -0.33 10.11 18.26
C LEU A 244 -1.59 9.94 17.43
N LYS A 245 -2.64 10.70 17.76
CA LYS A 245 -3.87 10.75 16.98
C LYS A 245 -4.36 12.18 16.79
N GLN A 246 -4.81 12.51 15.59
CA GLN A 246 -5.46 13.78 15.30
C GLN A 246 -6.58 13.55 14.28
N GLY A 247 -7.83 13.68 14.73
CA GLY A 247 -8.99 13.40 13.91
C GLY A 247 -8.98 11.96 13.36
N LYS A 248 -8.82 11.82 12.04
CA LYS A 248 -8.75 10.53 11.33
C LYS A 248 -7.32 10.09 10.98
N GLN A 249 -6.31 10.87 11.35
CA GLN A 249 -4.91 10.53 11.18
C GLN A 249 -4.37 9.89 12.45
N SER A 250 -3.39 9.02 12.30
CA SER A 250 -2.60 8.50 13.41
C SER A 250 -1.13 8.37 13.06
N ILE A 251 -0.27 8.69 14.01
CA ILE A 251 1.14 8.37 13.98
C ILE A 251 1.36 7.14 14.87
N SER A 252 2.10 6.16 14.37
CA SER A 252 2.39 4.90 15.05
C SER A 252 3.84 4.48 14.87
N LEU A 253 4.25 3.50 15.66
CA LEU A 253 5.59 2.92 15.62
C LEU A 253 5.51 1.45 15.27
N GLU A 254 6.30 1.06 14.26
CA GLU A 254 6.58 -0.33 13.89
C GLU A 254 7.67 -0.93 14.82
N PRO A 255 7.92 -2.26 14.80
CA PRO A 255 8.76 -2.93 15.80
C PRO A 255 10.17 -2.35 15.98
N GLY A 256 10.80 -1.88 14.89
CA GLY A 256 12.14 -1.29 14.88
C GLY A 256 12.18 0.23 15.07
N GLY A 257 11.04 0.85 15.43
CA GLY A 257 10.94 2.30 15.57
C GLY A 257 10.75 3.04 14.25
N GLN A 258 10.41 2.32 13.17
CA GLN A 258 9.97 2.97 11.94
C GLN A 258 8.72 3.80 12.24
N PHE A 259 8.74 5.06 11.82
CA PHE A 259 7.79 6.07 12.24
C PHE A 259 6.72 6.23 11.16
N GLU A 260 5.55 5.68 11.42
CA GLU A 260 4.46 5.56 10.46
C GLU A 260 3.49 6.74 10.56
N LEU A 261 3.00 7.21 9.41
CA LEU A 261 1.73 7.91 9.31
C LEU A 261 0.71 6.97 8.69
N SER A 262 -0.46 6.84 9.32
CA SER A 262 -1.67 6.45 8.63
C SER A 262 -2.58 7.65 8.46
N GLY A 263 -2.74 8.01 7.19
CA GLY A 263 -3.50 9.17 6.75
C GLY A 263 -5.00 9.00 6.84
N ALA A 264 -5.71 10.11 6.77
CA ALA A 264 -7.16 10.10 6.74
C ALA A 264 -7.68 9.48 5.42
N PRO A 265 -8.93 8.99 5.41
CA PRO A 265 -9.60 8.63 4.16
C PRO A 265 -10.00 9.91 3.39
N LEU A 266 -9.20 10.25 2.38
CA LEU A 266 -9.31 11.50 1.60
C LEU A 266 -9.98 11.29 0.23
N GLU A 267 -10.47 12.36 -0.40
CA GLU A 267 -11.23 12.28 -1.65
C GLU A 267 -10.33 12.39 -2.89
N THR A 268 -9.29 13.21 -2.80
CA THR A 268 -8.37 13.51 -3.90
C THR A 268 -6.92 13.26 -3.52
N LEU A 269 -6.10 12.95 -4.52
CA LEU A 269 -4.67 12.76 -4.38
C LEU A 269 -3.94 14.07 -4.04
N HIS A 270 -4.54 15.22 -4.35
CA HIS A 270 -4.05 16.52 -3.89
C HIS A 270 -4.13 16.63 -2.37
N GLN A 271 -5.25 16.20 -1.76
CA GLN A 271 -5.38 16.13 -0.31
C GLN A 271 -4.38 15.13 0.27
N THR A 272 -4.24 13.94 -0.34
CA THR A 272 -3.26 12.94 0.10
C THR A 272 -1.84 13.50 0.12
N CYS A 273 -1.41 14.18 -0.95
CA CYS A 273 -0.07 14.74 -0.99
C CYS A 273 0.10 15.93 -0.04
N ALA A 274 -0.95 16.74 0.17
CA ALA A 274 -0.93 17.80 1.18
C ALA A 274 -0.79 17.23 2.60
N GLU A 275 -1.47 16.12 2.91
CA GLU A 275 -1.37 15.40 4.19
C GLU A 275 0.05 14.85 4.42
N VAL A 276 0.63 14.18 3.41
CA VAL A 276 2.03 13.72 3.47
C VAL A 276 2.98 14.89 3.76
N ASN A 277 2.84 16.02 3.04
CA ASN A 277 3.70 17.18 3.26
C ASN A 277 3.50 17.81 4.64
N SER A 278 2.26 17.87 5.14
CA SER A 278 1.96 18.39 6.48
C SER A 278 2.64 17.55 7.56
N HIS A 279 2.52 16.22 7.48
CA HIS A 279 3.20 15.31 8.41
C HIS A 279 4.71 15.43 8.34
N LEU A 280 5.30 15.42 7.14
CA LEU A 280 6.75 15.54 6.98
C LEU A 280 7.25 16.88 7.54
N TYR A 281 6.53 17.98 7.32
CA TYR A 281 6.87 19.27 7.91
C TYR A 281 6.85 19.23 9.45
N GLN A 282 5.77 18.71 10.06
CA GLN A 282 5.63 18.66 11.51
C GLN A 282 6.74 17.80 12.16
N VAL A 283 7.02 16.63 11.57
CA VAL A 283 8.08 15.75 12.04
C VAL A 283 9.45 16.42 11.94
N LYS A 284 9.77 17.05 10.80
CA LYS A 284 11.07 17.72 10.59
C LYS A 284 11.26 18.91 11.54
N ALA A 285 10.21 19.70 11.74
CA ALA A 285 10.25 20.88 12.62
C ALA A 285 10.63 20.56 14.07
N VAL A 286 10.34 19.35 14.56
CA VAL A 286 10.75 18.90 15.90
C VAL A 286 12.05 18.09 15.83
N ALA A 287 12.19 17.20 14.84
CA ALA A 287 13.33 16.29 14.73
C ALA A 287 14.66 17.01 14.46
N GLU A 288 14.65 18.10 13.68
CA GLU A 288 15.88 18.86 13.38
C GLU A 288 16.48 19.49 14.63
N GLU A 289 15.66 19.98 15.57
CA GLU A 289 16.11 20.50 16.87
C GLU A 289 16.78 19.41 17.74
N MET A 290 16.44 18.15 17.50
CA MET A 290 16.98 16.98 18.18
C MET A 290 18.20 16.37 17.45
N GLY A 291 18.59 16.91 16.30
CA GLY A 291 19.64 16.32 15.45
C GLY A 291 19.24 14.99 14.80
N ILE A 292 17.94 14.79 14.55
CA ILE A 292 17.36 13.58 13.95
C ILE A 292 16.90 13.86 12.51
N GLY A 293 17.26 12.95 11.59
CA GLY A 293 16.77 12.90 10.23
C GLY A 293 15.81 11.72 9.99
N PHE A 294 15.08 11.75 8.87
CA PHE A 294 14.23 10.64 8.44
C PHE A 294 14.56 10.20 7.02
N LEU A 295 14.70 8.89 6.84
CA LEU A 295 15.12 8.26 5.59
C LEU A 295 13.96 7.54 4.90
N GLY A 296 13.76 7.83 3.61
CA GLY A 296 12.76 7.18 2.75
C GLY A 296 13.34 6.04 1.91
N ILE A 297 13.40 4.83 2.44
CA ILE A 297 13.94 3.64 1.77
C ILE A 297 13.16 2.37 2.16
N GLY A 298 13.15 1.33 1.32
CA GLY A 298 12.42 0.09 1.60
C GLY A 298 13.04 -0.80 2.68
N PHE A 299 14.35 -0.73 2.88
CA PHE A 299 15.10 -1.57 3.83
C PHE A 299 16.26 -0.80 4.45
N GLN A 300 16.54 -1.02 5.74
CA GLN A 300 17.65 -0.39 6.46
C GLN A 300 19.00 -0.70 5.79
N PRO A 301 19.69 0.31 5.20
CA PRO A 301 20.84 0.06 4.33
C PRO A 301 22.16 -0.18 5.07
N LYS A 302 22.30 0.28 6.32
CA LYS A 302 23.59 0.34 7.04
C LYS A 302 23.66 -0.60 8.24
N TRP A 303 22.59 -0.68 9.04
CA TRP A 303 22.65 -1.34 10.34
C TRP A 303 22.13 -2.79 10.32
N GLY A 304 22.79 -3.64 11.11
CA GLY A 304 22.38 -5.02 11.32
C GLY A 304 21.16 -5.11 12.24
N LEU A 305 20.48 -6.26 12.25
CA LEU A 305 19.29 -6.48 13.09
C LEU A 305 19.54 -6.19 14.58
N LYS A 306 20.73 -6.55 15.08
CA LYS A 306 21.17 -6.33 16.48
C LYS A 306 21.31 -4.86 16.88
N ASP A 307 21.42 -3.97 15.89
CA ASP A 307 21.62 -2.53 16.10
C ASP A 307 20.29 -1.76 16.09
N ILE A 308 19.18 -2.44 15.78
CA ILE A 308 17.85 -1.82 15.69
C ILE A 308 17.19 -1.82 17.08
N PRO A 309 16.70 -0.67 17.57
CA PRO A 309 15.97 -0.61 18.83
C PRO A 309 14.64 -1.36 18.74
N ILE A 310 14.14 -1.81 19.89
CA ILE A 310 12.87 -2.54 19.98
C ILE A 310 11.86 -1.62 20.64
N MET A 311 10.73 -1.38 19.97
CA MET A 311 9.66 -0.56 20.54
C MET A 311 8.94 -1.27 21.67
N PRO A 312 8.58 -0.57 22.77
CA PRO A 312 7.98 -1.17 23.96
C PRO A 312 6.47 -1.44 23.79
N LYS A 313 6.12 -2.30 22.82
CA LYS A 313 4.74 -2.73 22.54
C LYS A 313 4.60 -4.23 22.71
N GLY A 314 3.69 -4.68 23.57
CA GLY A 314 3.54 -6.08 23.97
C GLY A 314 3.25 -7.02 22.78
N ARG A 315 2.50 -6.58 21.77
CA ARG A 315 2.27 -7.36 20.54
C ARG A 315 3.55 -7.74 19.81
N TYR A 316 4.58 -6.89 19.85
CA TYR A 316 5.82 -7.12 19.10
C TYR A 316 6.70 -8.16 19.79
N GLU A 317 6.59 -8.33 21.11
CA GLU A 317 7.25 -9.42 21.82
C GLU A 317 6.73 -10.79 21.35
N ILE A 318 5.41 -10.95 21.25
CA ILE A 318 4.77 -12.18 20.77
C ILE A 318 5.23 -12.48 19.33
N MET A 319 5.14 -11.48 18.44
CA MET A 319 5.55 -11.64 17.04
C MET A 319 7.04 -11.98 16.92
N ARG A 320 7.93 -11.29 17.65
CA ARG A 320 9.39 -11.54 17.63
C ARG A 320 9.72 -12.97 18.07
N ASN A 321 9.00 -13.50 19.05
CA ASN A 321 9.18 -14.88 19.51
C ASN A 321 8.61 -15.92 18.54
N TYR A 322 7.63 -15.54 17.72
CA TYR A 322 6.97 -16.42 16.76
C TYR A 322 7.66 -16.47 15.39
N MET A 323 8.13 -15.34 14.86
CA MET A 323 8.71 -15.25 13.50
C MET A 323 9.78 -16.33 13.20
N PRO A 324 10.76 -16.60 14.09
CA PRO A 324 11.77 -17.64 13.84
C PRO A 324 11.22 -19.06 13.70
N LYS A 325 9.96 -19.30 14.09
CA LYS A 325 9.30 -20.61 14.00
C LYS A 325 8.67 -20.85 12.61
N VAL A 326 8.49 -19.80 11.81
CA VAL A 326 7.70 -19.84 10.56
C VAL A 326 8.43 -19.32 9.32
N GLY A 327 9.58 -18.66 9.48
CA GLY A 327 10.42 -18.17 8.39
C GLY A 327 11.76 -17.65 8.91
N THR A 328 12.71 -17.40 8.01
CA THR A 328 14.04 -16.90 8.40
C THR A 328 14.17 -15.38 8.30
N LEU A 329 13.27 -14.71 7.57
CA LEU A 329 13.33 -13.27 7.30
C LEU A 329 12.26 -12.45 8.06
N GLY A 330 11.39 -13.10 8.84
CA GLY A 330 10.29 -12.43 9.53
C GLY A 330 10.74 -11.37 10.57
N LEU A 331 11.92 -11.54 11.17
CA LEU A 331 12.51 -10.50 12.03
C LEU A 331 12.96 -9.29 11.22
N ASP A 332 13.55 -9.50 10.04
CA ASP A 332 13.95 -8.39 9.18
C ASP A 332 12.76 -7.61 8.63
N MET A 333 11.65 -8.30 8.34
CA MET A 333 10.37 -7.65 8.02
C MET A 333 9.98 -6.67 9.13
N MET A 334 9.95 -7.14 10.38
CA MET A 334 9.55 -6.36 11.55
C MET A 334 10.46 -5.16 11.80
N PHE A 335 11.77 -5.34 11.77
CA PHE A 335 12.72 -4.36 12.30
C PHE A 335 13.43 -3.52 11.23
N ARG A 336 13.50 -4.00 9.99
CA ARG A 336 14.38 -3.40 8.96
C ARG A 336 13.67 -3.02 7.67
N THR A 337 12.34 -3.09 7.59
CA THR A 337 11.60 -2.65 6.38
C THR A 337 10.76 -1.39 6.60
N CYS A 338 10.53 -0.65 5.52
CA CYS A 338 9.55 0.45 5.44
C CYS A 338 8.72 0.34 4.15
N THR A 339 7.42 0.59 4.22
CA THR A 339 6.50 0.61 3.07
C THR A 339 5.86 1.97 2.82
N VAL A 340 5.31 2.14 1.61
CA VAL A 340 4.15 3.00 1.39
C VAL A 340 3.01 2.13 0.86
N GLN A 341 1.81 2.31 1.43
CA GLN A 341 0.62 1.55 1.08
C GLN A 341 -0.59 2.47 0.86
N VAL A 342 -1.55 1.99 0.09
CA VAL A 342 -2.83 2.68 -0.14
C VAL A 342 -3.99 1.76 0.20
N ASN A 343 -4.98 2.33 0.87
CA ASN A 343 -6.22 1.71 1.30
C ASN A 343 -7.36 2.22 0.42
N LEU A 344 -8.05 1.30 -0.27
CA LEU A 344 -9.06 1.61 -1.27
C LEU A 344 -10.36 0.83 -1.03
N ASP A 345 -11.48 1.48 -1.32
CA ASP A 345 -12.82 0.98 -1.12
C ASP A 345 -13.34 0.16 -2.30
N PHE A 346 -14.36 -0.65 -2.03
CA PHE A 346 -15.15 -1.38 -3.01
C PHE A 346 -16.64 -1.15 -2.75
N SER A 347 -17.45 -1.34 -3.79
CA SER A 347 -18.91 -1.08 -3.76
C SER A 347 -19.77 -2.30 -3.53
N SER A 348 -19.24 -3.48 -3.81
CA SER A 348 -19.93 -4.76 -3.70
C SER A 348 -18.90 -5.88 -3.64
N GLU A 349 -19.34 -7.11 -3.38
CA GLU A 349 -18.49 -8.29 -3.49
C GLU A 349 -17.91 -8.46 -4.90
N ALA A 350 -18.71 -8.24 -5.95
CA ALA A 350 -18.24 -8.33 -7.33
C ALA A 350 -17.14 -7.30 -7.66
N ASP A 351 -17.29 -6.06 -7.18
CA ASP A 351 -16.26 -5.01 -7.31
C ASP A 351 -15.02 -5.34 -6.48
N MET A 352 -15.19 -5.87 -5.27
CA MET A 352 -14.10 -6.36 -4.42
C MET A 352 -13.28 -7.43 -5.14
N ILE A 353 -13.93 -8.46 -5.70
CA ILE A 353 -13.26 -9.56 -6.43
C ILE A 353 -12.45 -9.00 -7.61
N ARG A 354 -13.05 -8.10 -8.41
CA ARG A 354 -12.40 -7.46 -9.56
C ARG A 354 -11.15 -6.68 -9.13
N LYS A 355 -11.27 -5.82 -8.12
CA LYS A 355 -10.16 -5.02 -7.60
C LYS A 355 -9.08 -5.87 -6.93
N PHE A 356 -9.45 -6.94 -6.22
CA PHE A 356 -8.51 -7.86 -5.58
C PHE A 356 -7.67 -8.59 -6.65
N ARG A 357 -8.32 -9.17 -7.68
CA ARG A 357 -7.62 -9.83 -8.79
C ARG A 357 -6.68 -8.89 -9.54
N ALA A 358 -7.15 -7.68 -9.85
CA ALA A 358 -6.33 -6.64 -10.49
C ALA A 358 -5.14 -6.24 -9.59
N GLY A 359 -5.38 -5.98 -8.31
CA GLY A 359 -4.35 -5.65 -7.33
C GLY A 359 -3.27 -6.72 -7.23
N LEU A 360 -3.64 -7.97 -6.99
CA LEU A 360 -2.70 -9.08 -6.87
C LEU A 360 -1.88 -9.28 -8.14
N ALA A 361 -2.52 -9.30 -9.32
CA ALA A 361 -1.80 -9.54 -10.57
C ALA A 361 -0.82 -8.41 -10.89
N LEU A 362 -1.17 -7.16 -10.60
CA LEU A 362 -0.31 -6.00 -10.86
C LEU A 362 0.64 -5.67 -9.70
N GLN A 363 0.53 -6.33 -8.54
CA GLN A 363 1.37 -6.02 -7.39
C GLN A 363 2.89 -6.11 -7.71
N PRO A 364 3.38 -7.14 -8.45
CA PRO A 364 4.78 -7.19 -8.86
C PRO A 364 5.19 -6.01 -9.77
N ILE A 365 4.28 -5.43 -10.54
CA ILE A 365 4.57 -4.22 -11.33
C ILE A 365 4.77 -3.04 -10.38
N ALA A 366 3.88 -2.85 -9.39
CA ALA A 366 4.08 -1.83 -8.37
C ALA A 366 5.39 -2.03 -7.59
N THR A 367 5.73 -3.26 -7.19
CA THR A 367 7.02 -3.56 -6.56
C THR A 367 8.20 -3.16 -7.46
N ALA A 368 8.16 -3.45 -8.76
CA ALA A 368 9.21 -3.08 -9.69
C ALA A 368 9.37 -1.55 -9.83
N LEU A 369 8.25 -0.83 -9.94
CA LEU A 369 8.22 0.62 -10.10
C LEU A 369 8.76 1.36 -8.87
N PHE A 370 8.50 0.79 -7.69
CA PHE A 370 8.84 1.40 -6.41
C PHE A 370 10.07 0.77 -5.74
N ALA A 371 10.74 -0.22 -6.36
CA ALA A 371 11.90 -0.92 -5.82
C ALA A 371 12.99 0.06 -5.34
N ASN A 372 13.30 0.02 -4.05
CA ASN A 372 14.12 1.03 -3.38
C ASN A 372 14.84 0.43 -2.16
N SER A 373 15.39 -0.78 -2.26
CA SER A 373 16.12 -1.40 -1.14
C SER A 373 17.31 -2.28 -1.56
N PRO A 374 18.32 -1.72 -2.24
CA PRO A 374 19.42 -2.52 -2.80
C PRO A 374 20.60 -2.77 -1.85
N PHE A 375 20.59 -2.23 -0.63
CA PHE A 375 21.69 -2.34 0.32
C PHE A 375 21.29 -3.09 1.59
N THR A 376 22.23 -3.86 2.14
CA THR A 376 22.15 -4.48 3.46
C THR A 376 23.52 -4.39 4.10
N GLU A 377 23.59 -3.85 5.31
CA GLU A 377 24.84 -3.74 6.07
C GLU A 377 25.97 -3.13 5.22
N GLU A 378 25.65 -1.98 4.62
CA GLU A 378 26.53 -1.13 3.79
C GLU A 378 26.88 -1.65 2.40
N LYS A 379 26.40 -2.84 2.01
CA LYS A 379 26.78 -3.48 0.74
C LYS A 379 25.57 -3.75 -0.16
N PRO A 380 25.75 -3.72 -1.50
CA PRO A 380 24.76 -4.23 -2.43
C PRO A 380 24.37 -5.67 -2.08
N ASN A 381 23.08 -5.93 -1.93
CA ASN A 381 22.57 -7.20 -1.42
C ASN A 381 22.11 -8.18 -2.53
N GLY A 382 22.22 -7.77 -3.80
CA GLY A 382 21.81 -8.57 -4.96
C GLY A 382 20.34 -8.43 -5.36
N TYR A 383 19.58 -7.59 -4.67
CA TYR A 383 18.18 -7.30 -4.95
C TYR A 383 17.98 -5.82 -5.28
N LEU A 384 16.92 -5.51 -6.03
CA LEU A 384 16.40 -4.16 -6.20
C LEU A 384 15.36 -3.83 -5.11
N SER A 385 14.59 -4.83 -4.69
CA SER A 385 13.74 -4.74 -3.50
C SER A 385 14.02 -5.90 -2.55
N MET A 386 15.00 -5.72 -1.65
CA MET A 386 15.23 -6.65 -0.55
C MET A 386 13.99 -6.74 0.36
N ARG A 387 13.28 -5.64 0.54
CA ARG A 387 12.00 -5.65 1.28
C ARG A 387 11.03 -6.68 0.70
N SER A 388 10.79 -6.67 -0.61
CA SER A 388 9.86 -7.62 -1.22
C SER A 388 10.37 -9.06 -1.13
N GLN A 389 11.68 -9.28 -1.25
CA GLN A 389 12.30 -10.59 -1.02
C GLN A 389 12.05 -11.11 0.42
N ILE A 390 12.14 -10.25 1.43
CA ILE A 390 11.89 -10.62 2.83
C ILE A 390 10.47 -11.18 3.04
N TRP A 391 9.48 -10.61 2.34
CA TRP A 391 8.10 -11.07 2.39
C TRP A 391 7.87 -12.47 1.77
N THR A 392 8.87 -13.07 1.11
CA THR A 392 8.77 -14.46 0.61
C THR A 392 9.12 -15.51 1.66
N ASP A 393 9.76 -15.12 2.76
CA ASP A 393 10.19 -16.04 3.84
C ASP A 393 9.95 -15.43 5.24
N THR A 394 8.83 -14.71 5.37
CA THR A 394 8.35 -14.14 6.64
C THR A 394 7.46 -15.13 7.39
N ASP A 395 6.33 -15.51 6.80
CA ASP A 395 5.42 -16.57 7.27
C ASP A 395 4.47 -16.94 6.12
N ASN A 396 4.63 -18.16 5.59
CA ASN A 396 3.89 -18.62 4.41
C ASN A 396 2.39 -18.88 4.66
N ASN A 397 1.92 -18.87 5.91
CA ASN A 397 0.48 -18.97 6.20
C ASN A 397 -0.25 -17.66 5.96
N ARG A 398 0.46 -16.52 6.05
CA ARG A 398 -0.16 -15.18 6.07
C ARG A 398 0.35 -14.24 4.97
N ALA A 399 1.30 -14.66 4.15
CA ALA A 399 1.88 -13.84 3.09
C ALA A 399 1.67 -14.46 1.69
N GLY A 400 1.93 -13.69 0.64
CA GLY A 400 1.96 -14.18 -0.74
C GLY A 400 0.83 -13.69 -1.65
N MET A 401 0.67 -14.37 -2.79
CA MET A 401 -0.19 -13.98 -3.93
C MET A 401 -1.64 -14.47 -3.84
N LEU A 402 -2.00 -15.23 -2.80
CA LEU A 402 -3.35 -15.78 -2.57
C LEU A 402 -4.00 -16.33 -3.85
N PRO A 403 -3.48 -17.43 -4.44
CA PRO A 403 -3.91 -17.91 -5.75
C PRO A 403 -5.40 -18.19 -5.85
N PHE A 404 -6.03 -18.62 -4.74
CA PHE A 404 -7.47 -18.90 -4.65
C PHE A 404 -8.37 -17.68 -4.95
N VAL A 405 -7.85 -16.45 -4.90
CA VAL A 405 -8.58 -15.23 -5.31
C VAL A 405 -8.98 -15.27 -6.79
N PHE A 406 -8.28 -16.07 -7.60
CA PHE A 406 -8.55 -16.23 -9.03
C PHE A 406 -9.52 -17.38 -9.34
N ASP A 407 -9.94 -18.15 -8.33
CA ASP A 407 -10.93 -19.21 -8.51
C ASP A 407 -12.32 -18.61 -8.79
N GLU A 408 -13.14 -19.31 -9.56
CA GLU A 408 -14.51 -18.85 -9.89
C GLU A 408 -15.40 -18.70 -8.65
N SER A 409 -15.13 -19.50 -7.61
CA SER A 409 -15.85 -19.50 -6.34
C SER A 409 -15.46 -18.36 -5.39
N PHE A 410 -14.45 -17.57 -5.72
CA PHE A 410 -13.91 -16.58 -4.79
C PHE A 410 -14.92 -15.47 -4.47
N GLY A 411 -15.03 -15.17 -3.17
CA GLY A 411 -15.85 -14.11 -2.57
C GLY A 411 -15.41 -13.85 -1.13
N PHE A 412 -16.20 -13.07 -0.38
CA PHE A 412 -15.93 -12.79 1.04
C PHE A 412 -15.85 -14.06 1.87
N GLU A 413 -16.72 -15.04 1.59
CA GLU A 413 -16.77 -16.29 2.34
C GLU A 413 -15.46 -17.07 2.28
N GLN A 414 -14.89 -17.25 1.07
CA GLN A 414 -13.62 -17.96 0.90
C GLN A 414 -12.45 -17.19 1.55
N TYR A 415 -12.50 -15.85 1.57
CA TYR A 415 -11.50 -15.06 2.30
C TYR A 415 -11.62 -15.23 3.82
N VAL A 416 -12.85 -15.32 4.36
CA VAL A 416 -13.09 -15.64 5.77
C VAL A 416 -12.57 -17.03 6.10
N ASP A 417 -12.82 -18.04 5.27
CA ASP A 417 -12.27 -19.39 5.47
C ASP A 417 -10.74 -19.37 5.53
N TYR A 418 -10.10 -18.70 4.58
CA TYR A 418 -8.65 -18.48 4.59
C TYR A 418 -8.20 -17.83 5.90
N ALA A 419 -8.80 -16.71 6.30
CA ALA A 419 -8.42 -15.97 7.50
C ALA A 419 -8.66 -16.77 8.79
N LEU A 420 -9.71 -17.60 8.86
CA LEU A 420 -9.95 -18.51 9.98
C LEU A 420 -8.88 -19.59 10.12
N ASP A 421 -8.25 -19.99 9.01
CA ASP A 421 -7.14 -20.96 8.98
C ASP A 421 -5.76 -20.34 9.21
N VAL A 422 -5.62 -19.02 9.07
CA VAL A 422 -4.37 -18.33 9.44
C VAL A 422 -4.17 -18.42 10.96
N PRO A 423 -3.00 -18.89 11.44
CA PRO A 423 -2.73 -18.94 12.87
C PRO A 423 -2.75 -17.55 13.51
N MET A 424 -3.40 -17.43 14.67
CA MET A 424 -3.48 -16.20 15.44
C MET A 424 -2.09 -15.77 15.96
N TYR A 425 -1.97 -14.51 16.37
CA TYR A 425 -0.85 -14.02 17.19
C TYR A 425 -1.26 -13.78 18.63
N PHE A 426 -2.33 -13.01 18.83
CA PHE A 426 -2.72 -12.58 20.16
C PHE A 426 -4.23 -12.40 20.29
N VAL A 427 -4.70 -12.36 21.53
CA VAL A 427 -5.98 -11.79 21.91
C VAL A 427 -5.74 -10.61 22.85
N TYR A 428 -6.50 -9.53 22.70
CA TYR A 428 -6.34 -8.35 23.55
C TYR A 428 -7.44 -8.29 24.60
N ARG A 429 -7.06 -8.36 25.88
CA ARG A 429 -7.98 -8.33 27.03
C ARG A 429 -7.35 -7.55 28.17
N LYS A 430 -8.16 -6.76 28.88
CA LYS A 430 -7.76 -6.00 30.08
C LYS A 430 -6.45 -5.23 29.85
N LYS A 431 -6.35 -4.56 28.70
CA LYS A 431 -5.15 -3.85 28.23
C LYS A 431 -3.87 -4.69 28.12
N LYS A 432 -3.99 -6.00 27.90
CA LYS A 432 -2.86 -6.93 27.75
C LYS A 432 -2.99 -7.74 26.48
N TYR A 433 -1.85 -8.01 25.86
CA TYR A 433 -1.72 -8.96 24.77
C TYR A 433 -1.51 -10.37 25.36
N ILE A 434 -2.46 -11.26 25.11
CA ILE A 434 -2.38 -12.66 25.49
C ILE A 434 -1.82 -13.42 24.29
N ASP A 435 -0.73 -14.16 24.48
CA ASP A 435 -0.09 -14.96 23.44
C ASP A 435 -1.02 -16.11 23.01
N CYS A 436 -1.44 -16.05 21.76
CA CYS A 436 -2.20 -17.08 21.05
C CYS A 436 -1.48 -17.51 19.78
N SER A 437 -0.16 -17.34 19.75
CA SER A 437 0.66 -17.57 18.56
C SER A 437 0.61 -19.05 18.14
N GLY A 438 0.26 -19.29 16.88
CA GLY A 438 0.09 -20.64 16.35
C GLY A 438 -1.27 -21.27 16.65
N MET A 439 -2.15 -20.62 17.40
CA MET A 439 -3.50 -21.12 17.71
C MET A 439 -4.51 -20.76 16.61
N SER A 440 -5.67 -21.42 16.61
CA SER A 440 -6.70 -21.26 15.56
C SER A 440 -7.80 -20.29 15.97
N PHE A 441 -8.17 -19.38 15.05
CA PHE A 441 -9.37 -18.56 15.24
C PHE A 441 -10.66 -19.41 15.22
N LYS A 442 -10.66 -20.56 14.53
CA LYS A 442 -11.78 -21.53 14.57
C LYS A 442 -11.97 -22.10 15.98
N ASP A 443 -10.88 -22.42 16.67
CA ASP A 443 -10.93 -22.83 18.07
C ASP A 443 -11.41 -21.71 18.99
N PHE A 444 -11.06 -20.45 18.67
CA PHE A 444 -11.59 -19.30 19.39
C PHE A 444 -13.10 -19.19 19.25
N MET A 445 -13.64 -19.27 18.03
CA MET A 445 -15.09 -19.28 17.79
C MET A 445 -15.81 -20.40 18.55
N ALA A 446 -15.13 -21.52 18.81
CA ALA A 446 -15.66 -22.64 19.58
C ALA A 446 -15.45 -22.53 21.11
N GLY A 447 -14.81 -21.46 21.61
CA GLY A 447 -14.47 -21.29 23.03
C GLY A 447 -13.36 -22.22 23.52
N LYS A 448 -12.52 -22.74 22.61
CA LYS A 448 -11.52 -23.79 22.85
C LYS A 448 -10.08 -23.28 22.88
N LEU A 449 -9.85 -21.97 22.89
CA LEU A 449 -8.48 -21.43 23.02
C LEU A 449 -7.88 -21.77 24.38
N PRO A 450 -6.73 -22.47 24.44
CA PRO A 450 -6.07 -22.81 25.71
C PRO A 450 -5.65 -21.59 26.54
N SER A 451 -5.24 -20.49 25.89
CA SER A 451 -4.80 -19.27 26.58
C SER A 451 -5.94 -18.49 27.26
N ILE A 452 -7.19 -18.68 26.80
CA ILE A 452 -8.40 -18.03 27.34
C ILE A 452 -9.59 -19.01 27.31
N PRO A 453 -9.58 -20.07 28.15
CA PRO A 453 -10.56 -21.15 28.07
C PRO A 453 -12.00 -20.66 28.23
N GLY A 454 -12.89 -21.04 27.31
CA GLY A 454 -14.31 -20.70 27.34
C GLY A 454 -14.67 -19.29 26.87
N GLU A 455 -13.70 -18.42 26.56
CA GLU A 455 -13.98 -17.12 25.96
C GLU A 455 -14.29 -17.25 24.47
N LEU A 456 -15.23 -16.43 23.99
CA LEU A 456 -15.63 -16.34 22.58
C LEU A 456 -15.11 -15.04 21.95
N PRO A 457 -14.85 -15.01 20.63
CA PRO A 457 -14.33 -13.83 19.95
C PRO A 457 -15.38 -12.73 19.84
N THR A 458 -14.90 -11.49 19.83
CA THR A 458 -15.65 -10.29 19.47
C THR A 458 -15.29 -9.86 18.03
N LEU A 459 -16.06 -8.92 17.46
CA LEU A 459 -15.69 -8.32 16.17
C LEU A 459 -14.36 -7.55 16.24
N ASN A 460 -13.97 -7.04 17.42
CA ASN A 460 -12.66 -6.43 17.60
C ASN A 460 -11.54 -7.48 17.56
N ASP A 461 -11.77 -8.69 18.08
CA ASP A 461 -10.81 -9.79 17.94
C ASP A 461 -10.66 -10.22 16.48
N TRP A 462 -11.76 -10.24 15.73
CA TRP A 462 -11.74 -10.49 14.30
C TRP A 462 -10.97 -9.40 13.53
N GLU A 463 -11.25 -8.12 13.82
CA GLU A 463 -10.52 -7.00 13.23
C GLU A 463 -9.02 -7.08 13.56
N ASN A 464 -8.66 -7.34 14.82
CA ASN A 464 -7.28 -7.55 15.25
C ASN A 464 -6.63 -8.70 14.47
N HIS A 465 -7.30 -9.86 14.36
CA HIS A 465 -6.77 -11.02 13.64
C HIS A 465 -6.49 -10.71 12.16
N LEU A 466 -7.45 -10.06 11.47
CA LEU A 466 -7.28 -9.64 10.07
C LEU A 466 -6.06 -8.72 9.87
N THR A 467 -5.74 -7.86 10.85
CA THR A 467 -4.54 -6.99 10.78
C THR A 467 -3.22 -7.76 10.89
N THR A 468 -3.24 -9.01 11.32
CA THR A 468 -2.05 -9.89 11.39
C THR A 468 -1.80 -10.69 10.13
N ILE A 469 -2.69 -10.61 9.13
CA ILE A 469 -2.50 -11.26 7.83
C ILE A 469 -1.73 -10.28 6.93
N PHE A 470 -0.75 -10.73 6.15
CA PHE A 470 0.15 -9.86 5.37
C PHE A 470 0.37 -10.30 3.90
N PRO A 471 -0.68 -10.57 3.12
CA PRO A 471 -0.55 -10.85 1.69
C PRO A 471 -0.08 -9.61 0.90
N GLU A 472 0.24 -9.81 -0.38
CA GLU A 472 0.57 -8.73 -1.32
C GLU A 472 -0.57 -7.71 -1.49
N VAL A 473 -1.82 -8.19 -1.41
CA VAL A 473 -3.04 -7.39 -1.29
C VAL A 473 -3.89 -7.96 -0.16
N ARG A 474 -4.28 -7.12 0.79
CA ARG A 474 -5.06 -7.53 1.97
C ARG A 474 -6.49 -7.03 1.88
N LEU A 475 -7.43 -7.86 2.32
CA LEU A 475 -8.84 -7.50 2.45
C LEU A 475 -9.21 -7.36 3.93
N LYS A 476 -9.75 -6.19 4.25
CA LYS A 476 -10.51 -5.90 5.47
C LYS A 476 -11.86 -5.33 5.03
N ARG A 477 -12.35 -4.27 5.69
CA ARG A 477 -13.49 -3.46 5.20
C ARG A 477 -13.11 -2.52 4.03
N TYR A 478 -11.92 -2.73 3.48
CA TYR A 478 -11.29 -2.04 2.34
C TYR A 478 -10.14 -2.95 1.84
N LEU A 479 -9.58 -2.66 0.67
CA LEU A 479 -8.41 -3.35 0.12
C LEU A 479 -7.13 -2.54 0.37
N GLU A 480 -6.04 -3.21 0.72
CA GLU A 480 -4.75 -2.59 1.01
C GLU A 480 -3.71 -3.10 0.02
N MET A 481 -3.05 -2.20 -0.73
CA MET A 481 -2.00 -2.54 -1.69
C MET A 481 -0.63 -2.44 -1.00
N ARG A 482 0.09 -3.56 -0.83
CA ARG A 482 1.20 -3.66 0.16
C ARG A 482 2.58 -3.88 -0.45
N GLY A 483 2.68 -4.01 -1.76
CA GLY A 483 3.91 -4.42 -2.45
C GLY A 483 5.00 -3.36 -2.64
N ALA A 484 4.78 -2.09 -2.28
CA ALA A 484 5.71 -0.99 -2.58
C ALA A 484 6.68 -0.68 -1.42
N ASP A 485 7.95 -0.44 -1.76
CA ASP A 485 8.96 0.04 -0.82
C ASP A 485 8.71 1.51 -0.43
N GLY A 486 9.07 1.88 0.79
CA GLY A 486 9.17 3.28 1.21
C GLY A 486 10.14 4.07 0.32
N GLY A 487 9.90 5.38 0.20
CA GLY A 487 10.66 6.24 -0.72
C GLY A 487 10.41 7.73 -0.46
N PRO A 488 11.15 8.63 -1.15
CA PRO A 488 11.01 10.07 -1.01
C PRO A 488 9.58 10.55 -1.31
N TRP A 489 9.23 11.73 -0.80
CA TRP A 489 7.85 12.24 -0.77
C TRP A 489 7.09 12.17 -2.10
N ARG A 490 7.76 12.41 -3.24
CA ARG A 490 7.12 12.32 -4.57
C ARG A 490 6.58 10.92 -4.85
N ARG A 491 7.30 9.88 -4.41
CA ARG A 491 6.88 8.49 -4.53
C ARG A 491 5.79 8.13 -3.51
N LEU A 492 5.80 8.74 -2.33
CA LEU A 492 4.70 8.59 -1.37
C LEU A 492 3.36 9.06 -1.97
N CYS A 493 3.36 10.16 -2.73
CA CYS A 493 2.17 10.63 -3.44
C CYS A 493 1.86 9.83 -4.72
N ALA A 494 2.88 9.25 -5.38
CA ALA A 494 2.71 8.52 -6.63
C ALA A 494 2.09 7.13 -6.45
N LEU A 495 2.36 6.44 -5.33
CA LEU A 495 1.80 5.11 -5.04
C LEU A 495 0.27 5.10 -5.00
N PRO A 496 -0.40 5.95 -4.19
CA PRO A 496 -1.86 6.01 -4.20
C PRO A 496 -2.38 6.46 -5.56
N ALA A 497 -1.69 7.37 -6.26
CA ALA A 497 -2.08 7.81 -7.60
C ALA A 497 -2.10 6.66 -8.62
N PHE A 498 -1.11 5.77 -8.56
CA PHE A 498 -1.01 4.61 -9.44
C PHE A 498 -2.22 3.69 -9.29
N TRP A 499 -2.55 3.32 -8.05
CA TRP A 499 -3.68 2.42 -7.80
C TRP A 499 -5.04 3.06 -7.99
N VAL A 500 -5.21 4.34 -7.62
CA VAL A 500 -6.47 5.08 -7.84
C VAL A 500 -6.78 5.20 -9.33
N GLY A 501 -5.77 5.50 -10.15
CA GLY A 501 -5.92 5.57 -11.60
C GLY A 501 -6.34 4.24 -12.25
N ILE A 502 -6.01 3.11 -11.61
CA ILE A 502 -6.36 1.78 -12.11
C ILE A 502 -7.71 1.31 -11.56
N LEU A 503 -7.90 1.40 -10.25
CA LEU A 503 -8.98 0.71 -9.54
C LEU A 503 -10.24 1.56 -9.36
N TYR A 504 -10.17 2.90 -9.43
CA TYR A 504 -11.34 3.78 -9.25
C TYR A 504 -11.97 4.26 -10.57
N ASP A 505 -11.42 3.83 -11.70
CA ASP A 505 -11.98 4.03 -13.04
C ASP A 505 -12.38 2.68 -13.65
N GLU A 506 -13.63 2.57 -14.09
CA GLU A 506 -14.21 1.30 -14.56
C GLU A 506 -13.55 0.81 -15.86
N ILE A 507 -13.18 1.75 -16.74
CA ILE A 507 -12.54 1.43 -18.02
C ILE A 507 -11.11 0.92 -17.77
N SER A 508 -10.35 1.59 -16.91
CA SER A 508 -9.00 1.16 -16.53
C SER A 508 -9.03 -0.20 -15.83
N LEU A 509 -9.95 -0.40 -14.88
CA LEU A 509 -10.12 -1.66 -14.18
C LEU A 509 -10.45 -2.79 -15.16
N GLN A 510 -11.42 -2.59 -16.06
CA GLN A 510 -11.78 -3.61 -17.05
C GLN A 510 -10.62 -3.93 -18.00
N ASN A 511 -9.91 -2.92 -18.50
CA ASN A 511 -8.76 -3.13 -19.38
C ASN A 511 -7.63 -3.89 -18.69
N VAL A 512 -7.41 -3.65 -17.39
CA VAL A 512 -6.46 -4.44 -16.59
C VAL A 512 -6.94 -5.87 -16.44
N LEU A 513 -8.21 -6.10 -16.13
CA LEU A 513 -8.77 -7.45 -16.03
C LEU A 513 -8.62 -8.22 -17.35
N ASP A 514 -8.87 -7.57 -18.49
CA ASP A 514 -8.69 -8.15 -19.82
C ASP A 514 -7.20 -8.47 -20.11
N MET A 515 -6.28 -7.62 -19.65
CA MET A 515 -4.84 -7.81 -19.78
C MET A 515 -4.33 -9.02 -19.00
N ILE A 516 -4.85 -9.23 -17.78
CA ILE A 516 -4.41 -10.30 -16.87
C ILE A 516 -5.21 -11.59 -17.02
N ALA A 517 -6.27 -11.59 -17.85
CA ALA A 517 -7.22 -12.69 -17.96
C ALA A 517 -6.59 -14.04 -18.34
N ASP A 518 -5.49 -14.02 -19.10
CA ASP A 518 -4.76 -15.21 -19.51
C ASP A 518 -3.48 -15.45 -18.70
N TRP A 519 -3.22 -14.67 -17.64
CA TRP A 519 -2.05 -14.89 -16.79
C TRP A 519 -2.27 -16.11 -15.92
N THR A 520 -1.31 -17.05 -15.94
CA THR A 520 -1.40 -18.24 -15.10
C THR A 520 -1.02 -17.95 -13.66
N MET A 521 -1.35 -18.88 -12.75
CA MET A 521 -0.90 -18.81 -11.36
C MET A 521 0.63 -18.78 -11.27
N GLU A 522 1.30 -19.62 -12.07
CA GLU A 522 2.75 -19.75 -12.13
C GLU A 522 3.39 -18.46 -12.66
N GLU A 523 2.78 -17.81 -13.66
CA GLU A 523 3.23 -16.53 -14.17
C GLU A 523 3.16 -15.43 -13.10
N ARG A 524 2.04 -15.32 -12.38
CA ARG A 524 1.88 -14.36 -11.27
C ARG A 524 2.90 -14.62 -10.16
N GLN A 525 3.09 -15.88 -9.77
CA GLN A 525 4.05 -16.26 -8.75
C GLN A 525 5.51 -16.03 -9.20
N MET A 526 5.81 -16.31 -10.46
CA MET A 526 7.13 -16.06 -11.06
C MET A 526 7.46 -14.57 -11.01
N LEU A 527 6.51 -13.71 -11.41
CA LEU A 527 6.69 -12.26 -11.33
C LEU A 527 6.98 -11.81 -9.90
N ARG A 528 6.20 -12.26 -8.91
CA ARG A 528 6.47 -11.96 -7.49
C ARG A 528 7.88 -12.36 -7.07
N ASN A 529 8.35 -13.53 -7.49
CA ASN A 529 9.65 -14.05 -7.05
C ASN A 529 10.84 -13.41 -7.80
N LYS A 530 10.65 -12.95 -9.04
CA LYS A 530 11.75 -12.44 -9.88
C LYS A 530 11.88 -10.93 -9.86
N VAL A 531 10.77 -10.20 -9.72
CA VAL A 531 10.79 -8.73 -9.62
C VAL A 531 11.73 -8.18 -8.54
N PRO A 532 11.80 -8.77 -7.33
CA PRO A 532 12.73 -8.28 -6.31
C PRO A 532 14.19 -8.22 -6.78
N ILE A 533 14.59 -9.06 -7.74
CA ILE A 533 15.95 -9.15 -8.27
C ILE A 533 16.12 -8.29 -9.53
N SER A 534 15.20 -8.40 -10.49
CA SER A 534 15.37 -7.80 -11.83
C SER A 534 14.45 -6.63 -12.14
N GLY A 535 13.52 -6.27 -11.26
CA GLY A 535 12.62 -5.13 -11.44
C GLY A 535 11.89 -5.17 -12.78
N LEU A 536 11.88 -4.04 -13.49
CA LEU A 536 11.25 -3.93 -14.82
C LEU A 536 11.99 -4.73 -15.92
N LYS A 537 13.22 -5.15 -15.68
CA LYS A 537 14.02 -5.98 -16.61
C LYS A 537 13.70 -7.47 -16.47
N THR A 538 12.75 -7.85 -15.61
CA THR A 538 12.25 -9.22 -15.49
C THR A 538 11.65 -9.68 -16.82
N PRO A 539 12.11 -10.80 -17.42
CA PRO A 539 11.51 -11.35 -18.63
C PRO A 539 10.07 -11.81 -18.35
N PHE A 540 9.15 -11.46 -19.25
CA PHE A 540 7.76 -11.88 -19.17
C PHE A 540 7.20 -12.12 -20.58
N ARG A 541 6.85 -13.38 -20.86
CA ARG A 541 6.36 -13.84 -22.16
C ARG A 541 7.30 -13.46 -23.31
N ASP A 542 6.83 -12.65 -24.27
CA ASP A 542 7.58 -12.23 -25.45
C ASP A 542 8.40 -10.94 -25.25
N GLY A 543 8.48 -10.42 -24.02
CA GLY A 543 9.25 -9.22 -23.72
C GLY A 543 9.70 -9.12 -22.27
N LEU A 544 9.77 -7.88 -21.78
CA LEU A 544 10.10 -7.54 -20.40
C LEU A 544 8.86 -7.06 -19.66
N LEU A 545 8.86 -7.18 -18.34
CA LEU A 545 7.82 -6.62 -17.47
C LEU A 545 7.65 -5.11 -17.68
N ARG A 546 8.72 -4.40 -18.07
CA ARG A 546 8.68 -3.01 -18.52
C ARG A 546 7.58 -2.74 -19.56
N HIS A 547 7.42 -3.58 -20.56
CA HIS A 547 6.43 -3.35 -21.62
C HIS A 547 4.99 -3.44 -21.08
N VAL A 548 4.76 -4.34 -20.12
CA VAL A 548 3.48 -4.41 -19.41
C VAL A 548 3.30 -3.16 -18.54
N ALA A 549 4.36 -2.72 -17.84
CA ALA A 549 4.32 -1.52 -17.02
C ALA A 549 4.03 -0.23 -17.83
N GLU A 550 4.50 -0.15 -19.09
CA GLU A 550 4.15 0.92 -20.04
C GLU A 550 2.64 1.02 -20.27
N ASP A 551 2.00 -0.12 -20.55
CA ASP A 551 0.54 -0.17 -20.74
C ASP A 551 -0.21 0.11 -19.42
N VAL A 552 0.25 -0.43 -18.29
CA VAL A 552 -0.40 -0.24 -16.99
C VAL A 552 -0.31 1.20 -16.50
N VAL A 553 0.85 1.85 -16.62
CA VAL A 553 1.01 3.27 -16.24
C VAL A 553 0.18 4.18 -17.15
N LYS A 554 0.05 3.82 -18.43
CA LYS A 554 -0.88 4.52 -19.32
C LYS A 554 -2.32 4.39 -18.84
N LEU A 555 -2.78 3.18 -18.50
CA LEU A 555 -4.13 2.97 -17.95
C LEU A 555 -4.35 3.73 -16.64
N ALA A 556 -3.34 3.78 -15.76
CA ALA A 556 -3.39 4.58 -14.53
C ALA A 556 -3.58 6.07 -14.84
N LYS A 557 -2.79 6.62 -15.79
CA LYS A 557 -2.93 8.02 -16.23
C LYS A 557 -4.32 8.29 -16.80
N ASP A 558 -4.79 7.44 -17.71
CA ASP A 558 -6.10 7.56 -18.36
C ASP A 558 -7.23 7.57 -17.32
N GLY A 559 -7.15 6.75 -16.27
CA GLY A 559 -8.16 6.73 -15.20
C GLY A 559 -8.11 7.95 -14.29
N LEU A 560 -6.93 8.49 -13.98
CA LEU A 560 -6.80 9.77 -13.27
C LEU A 560 -7.32 10.95 -14.12
N GLU A 561 -7.13 10.89 -15.44
CA GLU A 561 -7.65 11.88 -16.37
C GLU A 561 -9.19 11.87 -16.38
N ARG A 562 -9.80 10.67 -16.44
CA ARG A 562 -11.25 10.49 -16.34
C ARG A 562 -11.85 10.85 -14.98
N ARG A 563 -11.08 10.77 -13.89
CA ARG A 563 -11.49 11.31 -12.58
C ARG A 563 -11.66 12.83 -12.59
N GLY A 564 -10.99 13.55 -13.49
CA GLY A 564 -11.23 14.99 -13.72
C GLY A 564 -10.61 15.94 -12.68
N PHE A 565 -9.88 15.44 -11.68
CA PHE A 565 -9.26 16.26 -10.64
C PHE A 565 -7.86 16.80 -10.99
N LYS A 566 -7.38 16.59 -12.23
CA LYS A 566 -6.02 16.96 -12.68
C LYS A 566 -4.91 16.33 -11.83
N GLU A 567 -5.05 15.05 -11.50
CA GLU A 567 -4.14 14.30 -10.62
C GLU A 567 -3.03 13.55 -11.36
N THR A 568 -3.01 13.58 -12.70
CA THR A 568 -2.08 12.81 -13.54
C THR A 568 -0.60 13.14 -13.30
N GLY A 569 -0.30 14.36 -12.84
CA GLY A 569 1.05 14.81 -12.51
C GLY A 569 1.73 14.02 -11.39
N PHE A 570 0.95 13.37 -10.50
CA PHE A 570 1.51 12.50 -9.45
C PHE A 570 2.17 11.24 -10.01
N LEU A 571 1.91 10.88 -11.28
CA LEU A 571 2.51 9.73 -11.95
C LEU A 571 3.79 10.06 -12.73
N ASN A 572 4.31 11.30 -12.67
CA ASN A 572 5.47 11.71 -13.46
C ASN A 572 6.74 10.90 -13.13
N GLU A 573 7.04 10.70 -11.84
CA GLU A 573 8.18 9.89 -11.38
C GLU A 573 8.08 8.44 -11.87
N VAL A 574 6.89 7.85 -11.74
CA VAL A 574 6.63 6.46 -12.13
C VAL A 574 6.73 6.30 -13.65
N ALA A 575 6.20 7.26 -14.41
CA ALA A 575 6.32 7.26 -15.87
C ALA A 575 7.77 7.34 -16.33
N GLU A 576 8.63 8.08 -15.62
CA GLU A 576 10.05 8.16 -15.93
C GLU A 576 10.79 6.84 -15.65
N VAL A 577 10.47 6.17 -14.54
CA VAL A 577 11.00 4.82 -14.23
C VAL A 577 10.63 3.83 -15.34
N VAL A 578 9.39 3.85 -15.80
CA VAL A 578 8.93 3.00 -16.91
C VAL A 578 9.65 3.34 -18.23
N ARG A 579 9.72 4.63 -18.58
CA ARG A 579 10.34 5.11 -19.82
C ARG A 579 11.81 4.73 -19.92
N THR A 580 12.54 4.80 -18.81
CA THR A 580 13.96 4.44 -18.76
C THR A 580 14.16 2.95 -18.55
N GLY A 581 13.24 2.27 -17.86
CA GLY A 581 13.42 0.91 -17.36
C GLY A 581 14.44 0.82 -16.23
N ILE A 582 14.76 1.95 -15.58
CA ILE A 582 15.71 2.05 -14.47
C ILE A 582 14.92 2.34 -13.20
N THR A 583 14.91 1.37 -12.30
CA THR A 583 14.27 1.46 -10.98
C THR A 583 15.03 2.43 -10.07
N PRO A 584 14.38 2.95 -9.01
CA PRO A 584 15.07 3.78 -8.02
C PRO A 584 16.25 3.08 -7.36
N ALA A 585 16.13 1.79 -7.06
CA ALA A 585 17.22 0.98 -6.54
C ALA A 585 18.43 0.91 -7.49
N GLU A 586 18.21 0.81 -8.81
CA GLU A 586 19.30 0.84 -9.79
C GLU A 586 20.01 2.20 -9.83
N LYS A 587 19.27 3.32 -9.69
CA LYS A 587 19.88 4.65 -9.57
C LYS A 587 20.77 4.74 -8.32
N LEU A 588 20.33 4.20 -7.19
CA LEU A 588 21.13 4.17 -5.97
C LEU A 588 22.39 3.30 -6.13
N LEU A 589 22.29 2.15 -6.80
CA LEU A 589 23.45 1.30 -7.11
C LEU A 589 24.45 2.03 -8.01
N GLU A 590 23.99 2.77 -9.01
CA GLU A 590 24.84 3.61 -9.86
C GLU A 590 25.58 4.68 -9.04
N MET A 591 24.88 5.37 -8.13
CA MET A 591 25.50 6.35 -7.24
C MET A 591 26.53 5.71 -6.29
N TYR A 592 26.21 4.55 -5.73
CA TYR A 592 27.09 3.77 -4.86
C TYR A 592 28.39 3.37 -5.58
N HIS A 593 28.30 2.83 -6.80
CA HIS A 593 29.47 2.43 -7.58
C HIS A 593 30.22 3.61 -8.22
N GLY A 594 29.56 4.76 -8.36
CA GLY A 594 30.11 6.00 -8.90
C GLY A 594 30.44 7.01 -7.80
N LYS A 595 29.64 8.08 -7.72
CA LYS A 595 29.94 9.29 -6.91
C LYS A 595 30.14 9.03 -5.41
N TRP A 596 29.59 7.96 -4.84
CA TRP A 596 29.73 7.65 -3.42
C TRP A 596 30.93 6.76 -3.08
N GLY A 597 31.69 6.29 -4.07
CA GLY A 597 32.91 5.53 -3.83
C GLY A 597 32.70 4.25 -2.99
N GLN A 598 31.60 3.54 -3.22
CA GLN A 598 31.21 2.32 -2.49
C GLN A 598 30.93 2.54 -0.99
N CYS A 599 30.44 3.72 -0.64
CA CYS A 599 29.93 4.07 0.67
C CYS A 599 28.40 4.30 0.61
N VAL A 600 27.66 3.81 1.61
CA VAL A 600 26.20 4.06 1.70
C VAL A 600 25.86 5.33 2.47
N ASP A 601 26.79 5.94 3.21
CA ASP A 601 26.48 7.07 4.08
C ASP A 601 25.85 8.27 3.35
N PRO A 602 26.28 8.65 2.12
CA PRO A 602 25.62 9.73 1.36
C PRO A 602 24.15 9.48 1.03
N LEU A 603 23.67 8.23 1.13
CA LEU A 603 22.25 7.89 0.96
C LEU A 603 21.37 8.56 2.03
N PHE A 604 21.90 8.78 3.23
CA PHE A 604 21.19 9.45 4.33
C PHE A 604 20.96 10.95 4.06
N GLU A 605 21.66 11.53 3.07
CA GLU A 605 21.39 12.88 2.56
C GLU A 605 20.51 12.81 1.29
N GLU A 606 20.84 11.92 0.34
CA GLU A 606 20.13 11.79 -0.94
C GLU A 606 18.64 11.43 -0.77
N LEU A 607 18.31 10.62 0.24
CA LEU A 607 16.95 10.16 0.54
C LEU A 607 16.40 10.72 1.86
N LEU A 608 17.01 11.80 2.38
CA LEU A 608 16.48 12.57 3.51
C LEU A 608 15.12 13.19 3.10
N TYR A 609 14.09 13.03 3.93
CA TYR A 609 12.81 13.73 3.73
C TYR A 609 12.93 15.22 3.93
#